data_AF-A0A6L3A216-F1
#
_entry.id   AF-A0A6L3A216-F1
#
_cell.length_a   1.000
_cell.length_b   1.000
_cell.length_c   1.000
_cell.angle_alpha   90.00
_cell.angle_beta   90.00
_cell.angle_gamma   90.00
#
_symmetry.space_group_name_H-M   'P 1'
#
loop_
_entity.id
_entity.type
_entity.pdbx_description
1 polymer ?
#
loop_
_entity_poly.entity_id
_entity_poly.type
_entity_poly.pdbx_seq_one_letter_code
_entity_poly.pdbx_strand_id
1 'polypeptide(L)'
;MAENEMRWQGATRRHYDYVVQRLRDPARIREILLPRIDYTAYALGQLEPGLYERSHWYRAWGESGSGLVLHSKGGLGDATFVMGDPDAVAAI
;
A
#
# COMPACT_ATOMS: atom_id res chain seq x y z
N MET A 1 -35.83 -8.76 2.19
CA MET A 1 -35.06 -10.02 2.18
C MET A 1 -34.71 -10.33 0.74
N ALA A 2 -33.53 -9.91 0.30
CA ALA A 2 -32.87 -10.40 -0.90
C ALA A 2 -31.40 -10.02 -0.70
N GLU A 3 -30.71 -10.85 0.07
CA GLU A 3 -29.29 -10.76 0.33
C GLU A 3 -28.57 -10.93 -1.00
N ASN A 4 -27.98 -9.84 -1.49
CA ASN A 4 -27.09 -9.89 -2.63
C ASN A 4 -25.83 -10.63 -2.16
N GLU A 5 -25.79 -11.94 -2.38
CA GLU A 5 -24.60 -12.77 -2.21
C GLU A 5 -23.50 -12.21 -3.13
N MET A 6 -22.74 -11.28 -2.57
CA MET A 6 -21.51 -10.77 -3.13
C MET A 6 -20.53 -11.94 -3.14
N ARG A 7 -20.59 -12.74 -4.21
CA ARG A 7 -19.59 -13.73 -4.55
C ARG A 7 -18.27 -12.98 -4.66
N TRP A 8 -17.48 -13.00 -3.60
CA TRP A 8 -16.05 -12.81 -3.65
C TRP A 8 -15.51 -13.92 -4.56
N GLN A 9 -15.55 -13.67 -5.87
CA GLN A 9 -14.81 -14.48 -6.82
C GLN A 9 -13.36 -14.26 -6.44
N GLY A 10 -12.82 -15.18 -5.64
CA GLY A 10 -11.44 -15.17 -5.24
C GLY A 10 -10.61 -15.02 -6.49
N ALA A 11 -9.92 -13.88 -6.60
CA ALA A 11 -9.01 -13.62 -7.70
C ALA A 11 -8.15 -14.87 -7.85
N THR A 12 -8.21 -15.49 -9.04
CA THR A 12 -7.42 -16.67 -9.39
C THR A 12 -5.98 -16.33 -9.03
N ARG A 13 -5.47 -16.90 -7.92
CA ARG A 13 -4.18 -16.55 -7.34
C ARG A 13 -3.10 -17.05 -8.28
N ARG A 14 -2.83 -16.30 -9.35
CA ARG A 14 -1.56 -16.42 -10.06
C ARG A 14 -0.51 -16.03 -9.04
N HIS A 15 0.22 -17.04 -8.57
CA HIS A 15 1.33 -16.86 -7.68
C HIS A 15 2.45 -16.21 -8.50
N TYR A 16 2.35 -14.90 -8.70
CA TYR A 16 3.44 -14.13 -9.28
C TYR A 16 4.55 -14.01 -8.23
N ASP A 17 5.81 -14.13 -8.66
CA ASP A 17 6.98 -13.99 -7.81
C ASP A 17 7.19 -12.52 -7.45
N TYR A 18 6.35 -12.01 -6.54
CA TYR A 18 6.55 -10.69 -5.95
C TYR A 18 7.52 -10.79 -4.77
N VAL A 19 8.56 -9.96 -4.81
CA VAL A 19 9.40 -9.72 -3.63
C VAL A 19 8.71 -8.70 -2.76
N VAL A 20 8.41 -9.07 -1.52
CA VAL A 20 7.79 -8.19 -0.52
C VAL A 20 8.86 -7.69 0.45
N GLN A 21 8.92 -6.38 0.66
CA GLN A 21 9.87 -5.74 1.55
C GLN A 21 9.18 -4.69 2.41
N ARG A 22 9.51 -4.69 3.71
CA ARG A 22 9.18 -3.57 4.60
C ARG A 22 10.14 -2.41 4.32
N LEU A 23 9.59 -1.23 4.03
CA LEU A 23 10.38 -0.01 3.85
C LEU A 23 10.60 0.69 5.19
N ARG A 24 11.83 1.14 5.44
CA ARG A 24 12.23 1.86 6.66
C ARG A 24 12.96 3.18 6.40
N ASP A 25 13.16 3.52 5.14
CA ASP A 25 13.82 4.75 4.72
C ASP A 25 12.77 5.74 4.19
N PRO A 26 12.47 6.83 4.92
CA PRO A 26 11.53 7.87 4.49
C PRO A 26 11.92 8.53 3.17
N ALA A 27 13.22 8.67 2.87
CA ALA A 27 13.67 9.27 1.62
C ALA A 27 13.27 8.36 0.44
N ARG A 28 13.54 7.06 0.57
CA ARG A 28 13.14 6.07 -0.44
C ARG A 28 11.63 5.99 -0.63
N ILE A 29 10.85 6.09 0.45
CA ILE A 29 9.38 6.10 0.34
C ILE A 29 8.92 7.37 -0.40
N ARG A 30 9.51 8.53 -0.09
CA ARG A 30 9.19 9.79 -0.76
C ARG A 30 9.45 9.72 -2.27
N GLU A 31 10.56 9.14 -2.70
CA GLU A 31 10.86 8.93 -4.13
C GLU A 31 9.78 8.12 -4.86
N ILE A 32 9.17 7.12 -4.19
CA ILE A 32 8.10 6.29 -4.76
C ILE A 32 6.80 7.09 -4.91
N LEU A 33 6.51 7.98 -3.96
CA LEU A 33 5.23 8.70 -3.87
C LEU A 33 5.18 9.96 -4.76
N LEU A 34 6.30 10.69 -4.87
CA LEU A 34 6.38 11.97 -5.59
C LEU A 34 5.87 11.94 -7.04
N PRO A 35 6.13 10.90 -7.85
CA PRO A 35 5.64 10.84 -9.24
C PRO A 35 4.12 10.87 -9.39
N ARG A 36 3.36 10.63 -8.31
CA ARG A 36 1.89 10.57 -8.30
C ARG A 36 1.30 11.44 -7.19
N ILE A 37 1.92 12.60 -6.94
CA ILE A 37 1.62 13.48 -5.79
C ILE A 37 0.12 13.73 -5.57
N ASP A 38 -0.65 13.90 -6.65
CA ASP A 38 -2.10 14.14 -6.62
C ASP A 38 -2.89 13.03 -5.90
N TYR A 39 -2.37 11.81 -5.91
CA TYR A 39 -2.98 10.64 -5.26
C TYR A 39 -2.23 10.20 -4.00
N THR A 40 -1.04 10.76 -3.74
CA THR A 40 -0.15 10.32 -2.65
C THR A 40 0.03 11.36 -1.55
N ALA A 41 -0.63 12.52 -1.63
CA ALA A 41 -0.53 13.58 -0.63
C ALA A 41 -0.76 13.09 0.81
N TYR A 42 -1.77 12.22 1.03
CA TYR A 42 -1.99 11.60 2.34
C TYR A 42 -0.79 10.77 2.80
N ALA A 43 -0.27 9.89 1.94
CA ALA A 43 0.88 9.04 2.25
C ALA A 43 2.14 9.87 2.49
N LEU A 44 2.39 10.91 1.69
CA LEU A 44 3.51 11.83 1.88
C LEU A 44 3.47 12.51 3.25
N GLY A 45 2.28 12.94 3.71
CA GLY A 45 2.10 13.52 5.04
C GLY A 45 2.43 12.54 6.17
N GLN A 46 2.32 11.22 5.95
CA GLN A 46 2.69 10.21 6.95
C GLN A 46 4.21 10.02 7.08
N LEU A 47 5.02 10.70 6.26
CA LEU A 47 6.48 10.73 6.43
C LEU A 47 6.96 11.82 7.40
N GLU A 48 6.06 12.66 7.91
CA GLU A 48 6.41 13.70 8.87
C GLU A 48 6.78 13.10 10.24
N PRO A 49 7.71 13.74 10.98
CA PRO A 49 8.07 13.32 12.33
C PRO A 49 6.85 13.22 13.25
N GLY A 50 6.79 12.17 14.06
CA GLY A 50 5.66 11.85 14.94
C GLY A 50 4.57 11.00 14.29
N LEU A 51 4.41 11.07 12.96
CA LEU A 51 3.49 10.22 12.19
C LEU A 51 4.22 9.00 11.60
N TYR A 52 5.44 9.20 11.10
CA TYR A 52 6.23 8.14 10.48
C TYR A 52 6.46 6.95 11.42
N GLU A 53 6.79 7.22 12.68
CA GLU A 53 7.03 6.22 13.73
C GLU A 53 5.79 5.38 14.05
N ARG A 54 4.61 5.88 13.65
CA ARG A 54 3.31 5.24 13.85
C ARG A 54 2.76 4.63 12.56
N SER A 55 3.61 4.50 11.54
CA SER A 55 3.23 3.95 10.26
C SER A 55 4.10 2.76 9.88
N HIS A 56 3.49 1.81 9.16
CA HIS A 56 4.15 0.64 8.61
C HIS A 56 4.03 0.65 7.10
N TRP A 57 5.16 0.50 6.43
CA TRP A 57 5.30 0.65 4.99
C TRP A 57 5.80 -0.65 4.37
N TYR A 58 5.11 -1.11 3.33
CA TYR A 58 5.44 -2.32 2.62
C TYR A 58 5.39 -2.07 1.13
N ARG A 59 6.33 -2.66 0.41
CA ARG A 59 6.39 -2.64 -1.04
C ARG A 59 6.51 -4.05 -1.57
N ALA A 60 5.75 -4.34 -2.62
CA ALA A 60 5.90 -5.52 -3.44
C ALA A 60 6.34 -5.12 -4.84
N TRP A 61 7.21 -5.90 -5.47
CA TRP A 61 7.55 -5.72 -6.88
C TRP A 61 7.94 -7.05 -7.53
N GLY A 62 7.67 -7.16 -8.83
CA GLY A 62 7.94 -8.33 -9.66
C GLY A 62 7.74 -7.98 -11.13
N GLU A 63 7.87 -8.96 -12.03
CA GLU A 63 7.75 -8.74 -13.47
C GLU A 63 6.39 -8.15 -13.88
N SER A 64 5.34 -8.49 -13.13
CA SER A 64 3.97 -8.06 -13.43
C SER A 64 3.58 -6.74 -12.78
N GLY A 65 4.47 -6.08 -12.04
CA GLY A 65 4.19 -4.75 -11.48
C GLY A 65 4.74 -4.50 -10.08
N SER A 66 4.25 -3.44 -9.44
CA SER A 66 4.62 -3.08 -8.07
C SER A 66 3.46 -2.48 -7.29
N GLY A 67 3.45 -2.75 -5.98
CA GLY A 67 2.45 -2.27 -5.03
C GLY A 67 3.12 -1.62 -3.82
N LEU A 68 2.44 -0.66 -3.22
CA LEU A 68 2.82 -0.04 -1.96
C LEU A 68 1.61 -0.03 -1.02
N VAL A 69 1.82 -0.47 0.22
CA VAL A 69 0.83 -0.42 1.29
C VAL A 69 1.40 0.34 2.48
N LEU A 70 0.58 1.23 3.02
CA LEU A 70 0.82 1.99 4.23
C LEU A 70 -0.30 1.65 5.21
N HIS A 71 0.05 1.23 6.42
CA HIS A 71 -0.85 1.21 7.57
C HIS A 71 -0.39 2.26 8.56
N SER A 72 -1.22 3.24 8.85
CA SER A 72 -0.94 4.31 9.82
C SER A 72 -1.82 4.14 11.05
N LYS A 73 -1.27 4.52 12.22
CA LYS A 73 -1.99 4.64 13.48
C LYS A 73 -1.88 6.06 14.01
N GLY A 74 -2.98 6.81 13.99
CA GLY A 74 -3.03 8.19 14.47
C GLY A 74 -3.00 9.24 13.36
N GLY A 75 -2.93 10.52 13.73
CA GLY A 75 -3.31 11.61 12.84
C GLY A 75 -4.83 11.65 12.68
N LEU A 76 -5.36 11.08 11.59
CA LEU A 76 -6.81 10.98 11.30
C LEU A 76 -7.46 9.69 11.81
N GLY A 77 -6.70 8.78 12.42
CA GLY A 77 -7.18 7.49 12.93
C GLY A 77 -6.35 6.32 12.40
N ASP A 78 -6.91 5.11 12.49
CA ASP A 78 -6.34 3.92 11.84
C ASP A 78 -6.73 3.94 10.36
N ALA A 79 -5.74 4.00 9.48
CA ALA A 79 -5.98 4.11 8.05
C ALA A 79 -5.04 3.22 7.25
N THR A 80 -5.53 2.79 6.08
CA THR A 80 -4.76 2.04 5.10
C THR A 80 -4.77 2.78 3.78
N PHE A 81 -3.58 3.00 3.23
CA PHE A 81 -3.38 3.54 1.89
C PHE A 81 -2.74 2.45 1.02
N VAL A 82 -3.28 2.27 -0.18
CA VAL A 82 -2.78 1.29 -1.16
C VAL A 82 -2.61 1.97 -2.51
N MET A 83 -1.53 1.65 -3.22
CA MET A 83 -1.32 2.09 -4.61
C MET A 83 -0.52 1.06 -5.40
N GLY A 84 -0.71 1.05 -6.72
CA GLY A 84 0.02 0.18 -7.65
C GLY A 84 -0.85 -0.94 -8.20
N ASP A 85 -0.18 -1.99 -8.69
CA ASP A 85 -0.83 -3.11 -9.35
C ASP A 85 -1.63 -3.97 -8.34
N PRO A 86 -2.89 -4.36 -8.64
CA PRO A 86 -3.73 -5.10 -7.70
C PRO A 86 -3.10 -6.40 -7.19
N ASP A 87 -2.46 -7.17 -8.08
CA ASP A 87 -1.82 -8.44 -7.72
C ASP A 87 -0.58 -8.22 -6.84
N ALA A 88 0.15 -7.13 -7.05
CA ALA A 88 1.31 -6.77 -6.22
C ALA A 88 0.86 -6.30 -4.82
N VAL A 89 -0.23 -5.53 -4.74
CA VAL A 89 -0.82 -5.12 -3.45
C VAL A 89 -1.36 -6.33 -2.69
N ALA A 90 -2.01 -7.28 -3.38
CA ALA A 90 -2.53 -8.49 -2.76
C ALA A 90 -1.45 -9.47 -2.25
N ALA A 91 -0.19 -9.29 -2.68
CA ALA A 91 0.95 -10.06 -2.18
C ALA A 91 1.50 -9.55 -0.84
N ILE A 92 1.12 -8.34 -0.40
CA ILE A 92 1.52 -7.71 0.87
C ILE A 92 0.55 -8.12 1.98
#